data_AF-V9FWV4-F1
#
_entry.id   AF-V9FWV4-F1
#
_cell.length_a   1.000
_cell.length_b   1.000
_cell.length_c   1.000
_cell.angle_alpha   90.00
_cell.angle_beta   90.00
_cell.angle_gamma   90.00
#
_symmetry.space_group_name_H-M   'P 1'
#
loop_
_entity.id
_entity.type
_entity.pdbx_description
1 polymer ?
#
loop_
_entity_poly.entity_id
_entity_poly.type
_entity_poly.pdbx_seq_one_letter_code
_entity_poly.pdbx_strand_id
1 'polypeptide(L)'
;MSRPQQKRSRVNTAGEDGEATTQATTKLWTAMEPPEIICFLHEALVKWRRERELYEAAVHSRCQESGETLATVMIPAIKAINRRRLKTFSELELKVPVDDMANEKLVTAINQILGSMMNDQIPNADVIMSQHLKMDLKQKDVKARVLNYFDRFDELIEEYGLSIALDGNDKLKCKLLTDNFAPANAERTSTALPGP
;
A
#
# COMPACT_ATOMS: atom_id res chain seq x y z
N MET A 1 34.26 13.02 87.06
CA MET A 1 35.51 13.41 86.36
C MET A 1 36.06 12.14 85.74
N SER A 2 36.34 11.95 84.45
CA SER A 2 36.32 12.80 83.26
C SER A 2 36.14 11.83 82.08
N ARG A 3 35.35 12.19 81.07
CA ARG A 3 35.51 11.57 79.75
C ARG A 3 36.76 12.17 79.10
N PRO A 4 37.36 11.45 78.15
CA PRO A 4 37.65 12.10 76.88
C PRO A 4 36.91 11.40 75.74
N GLN A 5 36.21 12.22 74.95
CA GLN A 5 35.90 11.91 73.57
C GLN A 5 37.15 12.18 72.73
N GLN A 6 37.49 11.28 71.80
CA GLN A 6 37.81 11.73 70.44
C GLN A 6 37.52 10.62 69.42
N LYS A 7 36.49 10.85 68.62
CA LYS A 7 36.13 10.13 67.39
C LYS A 7 36.96 10.67 66.23
N ARG A 8 37.44 9.77 65.36
CA ARG A 8 37.62 9.97 63.90
C ARG A 8 37.95 8.60 63.30
N SER A 9 37.40 8.10 62.22
CA SER A 9 36.23 8.41 61.39
C SER A 9 35.84 7.08 60.71
N ARG A 10 34.57 6.96 60.35
CA ARG A 10 33.92 5.75 59.84
C ARG A 10 34.11 5.59 58.32
N VAL A 11 33.88 4.35 57.86
CA VAL A 11 33.20 3.95 56.59
C VAL A 11 34.08 3.84 55.33
N ASN A 12 33.99 2.80 54.49
CA ASN A 12 33.45 1.43 54.51
C ASN A 12 34.15 0.70 53.34
N THR A 13 34.33 -0.61 53.45
CA THR A 13 34.68 -1.51 52.34
C THR A 13 33.42 -2.29 51.96
N ALA A 14 32.97 -2.23 50.71
CA ALA A 14 32.20 -3.26 49.99
C ALA A 14 31.49 -2.67 48.77
N GLY A 15 31.53 -3.41 47.65
CA GLY A 15 30.61 -3.23 46.52
C GLY A 15 31.33 -3.01 45.19
N GLU A 16 31.86 -4.08 44.60
CA GLU A 16 32.05 -4.16 43.15
C GLU A 16 30.66 -4.16 42.50
N ASP A 17 30.16 -2.98 42.16
CA ASP A 17 29.03 -2.86 41.25
C ASP A 17 29.58 -2.91 39.83
N GLY A 18 29.56 -4.10 39.25
CA GLY A 18 29.78 -4.32 37.83
C GLY A 18 28.74 -3.53 37.05
N GLU A 19 29.14 -2.37 36.54
CA GLU A 19 28.40 -1.59 35.57
C GLU A 19 28.24 -2.45 34.31
N ALA A 20 27.14 -3.20 34.24
CA ALA A 20 26.70 -3.83 33.00
C ALA A 20 26.33 -2.70 32.04
N THR A 21 27.32 -2.23 31.28
CA THR A 21 27.09 -1.36 30.13
C THR A 21 26.13 -2.12 29.22
N THR A 22 24.85 -1.75 29.26
CA THR A 22 23.87 -2.22 28.30
C THR A 22 24.31 -1.68 26.96
N GLN A 23 25.04 -2.50 26.21
CA GLN A 23 25.46 -2.18 24.86
C GLN A 23 24.17 -2.03 24.05
N ALA A 24 23.75 -0.78 23.84
CA ALA A 24 22.63 -0.44 23.01
C ALA A 24 22.93 -0.97 21.61
N THR A 25 22.37 -2.12 21.28
CA THR A 25 22.43 -2.67 19.93
C THR A 25 21.66 -1.71 19.05
N THR A 26 22.38 -0.86 18.31
CA THR A 26 21.78 0.04 17.35
C THR A 26 21.15 -0.83 16.27
N LYS A 27 19.83 -0.99 16.29
CA LYS A 27 19.11 -1.70 15.22
C LYS A 27 19.41 -0.97 13.92
N LEU A 28 20.09 -1.65 12.99
CA LEU A 28 20.36 -1.11 11.66
C LEU A 28 19.07 -1.21 10.84
N TRP A 29 18.42 -0.09 10.60
CA TRP A 29 17.21 -0.04 9.78
C TRP A 29 17.59 0.08 8.30
N THR A 30 17.12 -0.86 7.48
CA THR A 30 17.23 -0.74 6.02
C THR A 30 16.39 0.45 5.56
N ALA A 31 16.98 1.32 4.72
CA ALA A 31 16.23 2.39 4.10
C ALA A 31 15.14 1.80 3.19
N MET A 32 13.88 2.05 3.52
CA MET A 32 12.77 1.71 2.64
C MET A 32 12.67 2.77 1.56
N GLU A 33 12.62 2.33 0.32
CA GLU A 33 12.43 3.24 -0.82
C GLU A 33 10.95 3.61 -0.95
N PRO A 34 10.63 4.91 -1.20
CA PRO A 34 9.28 5.33 -1.48
C PRO A 34 8.86 4.84 -2.88
N PRO A 35 7.58 4.52 -3.10
CA PRO A 35 7.10 4.16 -4.43
C PRO A 35 7.12 5.37 -5.36
N GLU A 36 7.56 5.14 -6.59
CA GLU A 36 7.61 6.16 -7.63
C GLU A 36 6.29 6.27 -8.40
N ILE A 37 5.90 7.50 -8.74
CA ILE A 37 4.77 7.73 -9.65
C ILE A 37 5.28 7.54 -11.09
N ILE A 38 4.99 6.39 -11.71
CA ILE A 38 5.48 6.04 -13.06
C ILE A 38 4.66 6.65 -14.20
N CYS A 39 3.35 6.84 -14.01
CA CYS A 39 2.43 7.53 -14.92
C CYS A 39 1.18 8.00 -14.14
N PHE A 40 0.28 8.72 -14.80
CA PHE A 40 -0.97 9.23 -14.21
C PHE A 40 -2.20 8.47 -14.71
N LEU A 41 -2.04 7.23 -15.17
CA LEU A 41 -3.18 6.34 -15.41
C LEU A 41 -3.81 5.97 -14.06
N HIS A 42 -5.14 5.84 -14.01
CA HIS A 42 -5.86 5.56 -12.77
C HIS A 42 -5.34 4.28 -12.09
N GLU A 43 -5.26 3.15 -12.81
CA GLU A 43 -4.72 1.87 -12.29
C GLU A 43 -3.31 2.01 -11.68
N ALA A 44 -2.44 2.82 -12.31
CA ALA A 44 -1.08 3.04 -11.83
C ALA A 44 -1.07 3.93 -10.57
N LEU A 45 -1.98 4.90 -10.47
CA LEU A 45 -2.13 5.75 -9.29
C LEU A 45 -2.76 4.99 -8.12
N VAL A 46 -3.71 4.07 -8.37
CA VAL A 46 -4.27 3.17 -7.35
C VAL A 46 -3.15 2.32 -6.76
N LYS A 47 -2.37 1.66 -7.62
CA LYS A 47 -1.21 0.87 -7.20
C LYS A 47 -0.21 1.71 -6.40
N TRP A 48 0.17 2.88 -6.91
CA TRP A 48 1.08 3.79 -6.22
C TRP A 48 0.55 4.19 -4.84
N ARG A 49 -0.75 4.49 -4.70
CA ARG A 49 -1.36 4.88 -3.43
C ARG A 49 -1.30 3.76 -2.39
N ARG A 50 -1.61 2.52 -2.78
CA ARG A 50 -1.48 1.34 -1.92
C ARG A 50 -0.04 1.14 -1.44
N GLU A 51 0.92 1.16 -2.37
CA GLU A 51 2.35 1.05 -2.03
C GLU A 51 2.82 2.19 -1.12
N ARG A 52 2.28 3.40 -1.34
CA ARG A 52 2.62 4.59 -0.57
C ARG A 52 2.12 4.49 0.88
N GLU A 53 0.95 3.91 1.09
CA GLU A 53 0.40 3.65 2.43
C GLU A 53 1.23 2.63 3.20
N LEU A 54 1.65 1.54 2.54
CA LEU A 54 2.54 0.55 3.14
C LEU A 54 3.89 1.17 3.53
N TYR A 55 4.45 1.99 2.64
CA TYR A 55 5.67 2.76 2.92
C TYR A 55 5.47 3.69 4.13
N GLU A 56 4.38 4.47 4.16
CA GLU A 56 4.10 5.42 5.23
C GLU A 56 3.91 4.72 6.59
N ALA A 57 3.19 3.59 6.62
CA ALA A 57 2.99 2.78 7.82
C ALA A 57 4.29 2.17 8.35
N ALA A 58 5.17 1.73 7.45
CA ALA A 58 6.45 1.16 7.84
C ALA A 58 7.42 2.24 8.35
N VAL A 59 7.46 3.42 7.71
CA VAL A 59 8.23 4.58 8.22
C VAL A 59 7.72 5.00 9.59
N HIS A 60 6.40 5.07 9.78
CA HIS A 60 5.82 5.38 11.07
C HIS A 60 6.24 4.37 12.15
N SER A 61 6.21 3.06 11.83
CA SER A 61 6.64 2.00 12.77
C SER A 61 8.12 2.15 13.14
N ARG A 62 8.99 2.42 12.15
CA ARG A 62 10.42 2.70 12.40
C ARG A 62 10.61 3.91 13.32
N CYS A 63 9.88 5.00 13.11
CA CYS A 63 9.97 6.20 13.96
C CYS A 63 9.59 5.88 15.41
N GLN A 64 8.56 5.05 15.65
CA GLN A 64 8.17 4.64 17.00
C GLN A 64 9.25 3.81 17.71
N GLU A 65 9.98 2.96 16.97
CA GLU A 65 11.02 2.11 17.55
C GLU A 65 12.37 2.81 17.74
N SER A 66 12.73 3.73 16.84
CA SER A 66 14.04 4.41 16.83
C SER A 66 14.05 5.76 17.55
N GLY A 67 12.88 6.39 17.71
CA GLY A 67 12.78 7.78 18.16
C GLY A 67 13.09 8.81 17.07
N GLU A 68 13.34 8.39 15.82
CA GLU A 68 13.53 9.30 14.69
C GLU A 68 12.25 10.08 14.37
N THR A 69 12.39 11.32 13.89
CA THR A 69 11.21 12.13 13.50
C THR A 69 10.75 11.78 12.09
N LEU A 70 9.42 11.80 11.87
CA LEU A 70 8.81 11.51 10.57
C LEU A 70 9.38 12.41 9.46
N ALA A 71 9.59 13.71 9.76
CA ALA A 71 10.12 14.67 8.81
C ALA A 71 11.56 14.34 8.33
N THR A 72 12.32 13.58 9.13
CA THR A 72 13.69 13.16 8.78
C THR A 72 13.69 11.92 7.89
N VAL A 73 12.79 10.97 8.15
CA VAL A 73 12.82 9.63 7.53
C VAL A 73 11.87 9.53 6.32
N MET A 74 10.78 10.28 6.32
CA MET A 74 9.76 10.24 5.27
C MET A 74 10.26 10.96 4.01
N ILE A 75 10.30 10.24 2.89
CA ILE A 75 10.56 10.83 1.59
C ILE A 75 9.21 11.25 0.98
N PRO A 76 8.99 12.56 0.74
CA PRO A 76 7.73 13.04 0.20
C PRO A 76 7.57 12.62 -1.28
N ALA A 77 6.33 12.42 -1.72
CA ALA A 77 6.00 11.97 -3.07
C ALA A 77 6.61 12.87 -4.15
N ILE A 78 6.68 14.18 -3.90
CA ILE A 78 7.29 15.15 -4.81
C ILE A 78 8.80 14.92 -5.04
N LYS A 79 9.48 14.22 -4.12
CA LYS A 79 10.89 13.83 -4.27
C LYS A 79 11.07 12.45 -4.91
N ALA A 80 10.03 11.62 -4.90
CA ALA A 80 10.00 10.26 -5.47
C ALA A 80 9.41 10.23 -6.90
N ILE A 81 9.29 11.37 -7.57
CA ILE A 81 8.76 11.46 -8.93
C ILE A 81 9.81 12.07 -9.86
N ASN A 82 9.89 11.55 -11.09
CA ASN A 82 10.77 12.10 -12.11
C ASN A 82 10.43 13.58 -12.37
N ARG A 83 11.43 14.48 -12.34
CA ARG A 83 11.24 15.93 -12.49
C ARG A 83 10.53 16.31 -13.79
N ARG A 84 10.79 15.63 -14.92
CA ARG A 84 10.09 15.89 -16.19
C ARG A 84 8.60 15.59 -16.05
N ARG A 85 8.25 14.46 -15.42
CA ARG A 85 6.86 14.04 -15.18
C ARG A 85 6.14 15.01 -14.25
N LEU A 86 6.79 15.39 -13.14
CA LEU A 86 6.25 16.39 -12.22
C LEU A 86 5.98 17.72 -12.91
N LYS A 87 6.91 18.19 -13.75
CA LYS A 87 6.76 19.43 -14.52
C LYS A 87 5.55 19.37 -15.45
N THR A 88 5.44 18.30 -16.24
CA THR A 88 4.30 18.11 -17.16
C THR A 88 2.97 18.11 -16.39
N PHE A 89 2.92 17.41 -15.25
CA PHE A 89 1.71 17.38 -14.42
C PHE A 89 1.38 18.75 -13.83
N SER A 90 2.34 19.44 -13.21
CA SER A 90 2.07 20.72 -12.54
C SER A 90 1.62 21.80 -13.52
N GLU A 91 2.27 21.89 -14.69
CA GLU A 91 2.00 22.94 -15.67
C GLU A 91 0.73 22.66 -16.48
N LEU A 92 0.46 21.40 -16.82
CA LEU A 92 -0.70 21.06 -17.65
C LEU A 92 -1.97 20.86 -16.83
N GLU A 93 -1.90 20.14 -15.71
CA GLU A 93 -3.07 19.80 -14.89
C GLU A 93 -3.39 20.93 -13.90
N LEU A 94 -2.39 21.38 -13.15
CA LEU A 94 -2.61 22.30 -12.03
C LEU A 94 -2.39 23.78 -12.39
N LYS A 95 -1.82 24.07 -13.57
CA LYS A 95 -1.40 25.42 -14.00
C LYS A 95 -0.46 26.10 -13.00
N VAL A 96 0.38 25.32 -12.33
CA VAL A 96 1.38 25.78 -11.34
C VAL A 96 2.79 25.51 -11.85
N PRO A 97 3.72 26.48 -11.77
CA PRO A 97 5.13 26.24 -12.08
C PRO A 97 5.71 25.11 -11.23
N VAL A 98 6.54 24.26 -11.82
CA VAL A 98 7.12 23.09 -11.11
C VAL A 98 7.90 23.47 -9.85
N ASP A 99 8.50 24.66 -9.84
CA ASP A 99 9.29 25.14 -8.71
C ASP A 99 8.41 25.66 -7.55
N ASP A 100 7.14 25.99 -7.81
CA ASP A 100 6.13 26.38 -6.81
C ASP A 100 5.27 25.17 -6.34
N MET A 101 5.63 23.97 -6.80
CA MET A 101 4.91 22.75 -6.51
C MET A 101 5.23 22.25 -5.10
N ALA A 102 4.19 21.93 -4.33
CA ALA A 102 4.30 21.39 -2.98
C ALA A 102 3.85 19.92 -2.93
N ASN A 103 4.41 19.14 -1.99
CA ASN A 103 4.03 17.73 -1.82
C ASN A 103 2.52 17.55 -1.63
N GLU A 104 1.92 18.35 -0.75
CA GLU A 104 0.49 18.29 -0.47
C GLU A 104 -0.38 18.54 -1.70
N LYS A 105 0.03 19.48 -2.56
CA LYS A 105 -0.68 19.75 -3.82
C LYS A 105 -0.64 18.54 -4.75
N LEU A 106 0.50 17.84 -4.82
CA LEU A 106 0.66 16.65 -5.66
C LEU A 106 -0.22 15.51 -5.14
N VAL A 107 -0.14 15.21 -3.85
CA VAL A 107 -0.94 14.15 -3.23
C VAL A 107 -2.44 14.44 -3.34
N THR A 108 -2.84 15.69 -3.10
CA THR A 108 -4.24 16.12 -3.23
C THR A 108 -4.74 15.94 -4.66
N ALA A 109 -3.97 16.37 -5.66
CA ALA A 109 -4.33 16.22 -7.07
C ALA A 109 -4.43 14.74 -7.49
N ILE A 110 -3.53 13.89 -7.01
CA ILE A 110 -3.62 12.43 -7.24
C ILE A 110 -4.90 11.88 -6.62
N ASN A 111 -5.21 12.22 -5.36
CA ASN A 111 -6.43 11.77 -4.70
C ASN A 111 -7.70 12.28 -5.40
N GLN A 112 -7.66 13.48 -5.99
CA GLN A 112 -8.74 13.99 -6.83
C GLN A 112 -8.93 13.13 -8.08
N ILE A 113 -7.85 12.79 -8.80
CA ILE A 113 -7.91 11.89 -9.96
C ILE A 113 -8.46 10.51 -9.58
N LEU A 114 -8.06 9.99 -8.42
CA LEU A 114 -8.57 8.72 -7.90
C LEU A 114 -10.06 8.81 -7.52
N GLY A 115 -10.53 9.97 -7.07
CA GLY A 115 -11.93 10.19 -6.71
C GLY A 115 -12.83 10.64 -7.86
N SER A 116 -12.28 11.08 -8.99
CA SER A 116 -13.02 11.77 -10.06
C SER A 116 -13.43 10.90 -11.24
N MET A 117 -13.42 9.56 -11.12
CA MET A 117 -13.91 8.72 -12.21
C MET A 117 -15.40 8.99 -12.44
N MET A 118 -15.68 9.70 -13.52
CA MET A 118 -17.03 9.97 -14.00
C MET A 118 -17.61 8.67 -14.60
N ASN A 119 -18.92 8.50 -14.51
CA ASN A 119 -19.60 7.29 -14.99
C ASN A 119 -19.33 6.94 -16.45
N ASP A 120 -19.06 7.92 -17.31
CA ASP A 120 -18.74 7.75 -18.73
C ASP A 120 -17.29 7.31 -18.99
N GLN A 121 -16.40 7.48 -18.01
CA GLN A 121 -15.01 7.01 -18.06
C GLN A 121 -14.84 5.61 -17.44
N ILE A 122 -15.87 5.07 -16.77
CA ILE A 122 -15.85 3.72 -16.20
C ILE A 122 -15.75 2.71 -17.36
N PRO A 123 -14.68 1.89 -17.42
CA PRO A 123 -14.56 0.86 -18.44
C PRO A 123 -15.69 -0.17 -18.35
N ASN A 124 -16.01 -0.82 -19.47
CA ASN A 124 -16.99 -1.90 -19.46
C ASN A 124 -16.50 -3.06 -18.57
N ALA A 125 -17.20 -3.30 -17.47
CA ALA A 125 -16.84 -4.31 -16.48
C ALA A 125 -16.76 -5.73 -17.07
N ASP A 126 -17.65 -6.12 -17.99
CA ASP A 126 -17.58 -7.44 -18.63
C ASP A 126 -16.26 -7.59 -19.44
N VAL A 127 -15.83 -6.53 -20.12
CA VAL A 127 -14.57 -6.51 -20.90
C VAL A 127 -13.36 -6.61 -19.98
N ILE A 128 -13.30 -5.79 -18.93
CA ILE A 128 -12.18 -5.81 -17.97
C ILE A 128 -12.07 -7.18 -17.30
N MET A 129 -13.17 -7.73 -16.81
CA MET A 129 -13.16 -9.01 -16.10
C MET A 129 -12.74 -10.16 -17.04
N SER A 130 -13.26 -10.21 -18.27
CA SER A 130 -12.86 -11.25 -19.24
C SER A 130 -11.38 -11.22 -19.64
N GLN A 131 -10.75 -10.04 -19.60
CA GLN A 131 -9.34 -9.89 -19.91
C GLN A 131 -8.45 -10.25 -18.72
N HIS A 132 -8.81 -9.79 -17.51
CA HIS A 132 -7.91 -9.77 -16.36
C HIS A 132 -8.27 -10.71 -15.21
N LEU A 133 -9.50 -11.25 -15.16
CA LEU A 133 -9.95 -12.15 -14.11
C LEU A 133 -10.02 -13.58 -14.64
N LYS A 134 -9.13 -14.46 -14.15
CA LYS A 134 -9.12 -15.88 -14.51
C LYS A 134 -8.68 -16.73 -13.33
N MET A 135 -9.31 -17.89 -13.19
CA MET A 135 -8.91 -18.89 -12.21
C MET A 135 -7.52 -19.43 -12.54
N ASP A 136 -6.55 -19.29 -11.63
CA ASP A 136 -5.22 -19.88 -11.81
C ASP A 136 -5.23 -21.39 -11.57
N LEU A 137 -5.44 -22.16 -12.63
CA LEU A 137 -5.46 -23.63 -12.56
C LEU A 137 -4.09 -24.26 -12.24
N LYS A 138 -3.00 -23.49 -12.26
CA LYS A 138 -1.67 -23.99 -11.86
C LYS A 138 -1.53 -24.07 -10.34
N GLN A 139 -2.30 -23.27 -9.59
CA GLN A 139 -2.37 -23.35 -8.15
C GLN A 139 -3.06 -24.67 -7.74
N LYS A 140 -2.30 -25.53 -7.06
CA LYS A 140 -2.76 -26.87 -6.62
C LYS A 140 -3.65 -26.80 -5.38
N ASP A 141 -3.40 -25.83 -4.50
CA ASP A 141 -4.23 -25.60 -3.32
C ASP A 141 -5.55 -24.94 -3.74
N VAL A 142 -6.65 -25.68 -3.66
CA VAL A 142 -7.98 -25.21 -4.05
C VAL A 142 -8.42 -23.99 -3.23
N LYS A 143 -8.09 -23.95 -1.93
CA LYS A 143 -8.47 -22.85 -1.06
C LYS A 143 -7.71 -21.59 -1.44
N ALA A 144 -6.39 -21.69 -1.58
CA ALA A 144 -5.57 -20.55 -2.01
C ALA A 144 -5.99 -20.03 -3.39
N ARG A 145 -6.31 -20.96 -4.31
CA ARG A 145 -6.77 -20.61 -5.66
C ARG A 145 -8.06 -19.80 -5.65
N VAL A 146 -9.05 -20.22 -4.86
CA VAL A 146 -10.33 -19.48 -4.72
C VAL A 146 -10.10 -18.13 -4.06
N LEU A 147 -9.31 -18.07 -2.98
CA LEU A 147 -9.02 -16.81 -2.30
C LEU A 147 -8.35 -15.80 -3.23
N ASN A 148 -7.32 -16.21 -3.97
CA ASN A 148 -6.63 -15.35 -4.93
C ASN A 148 -7.55 -14.87 -6.06
N TYR A 149 -8.56 -15.66 -6.45
CA TYR A 149 -9.52 -15.26 -7.47
C TYR A 149 -10.43 -14.12 -7.00
N PHE A 150 -10.94 -14.21 -5.77
CA PHE A 150 -11.76 -13.13 -5.19
C PHE A 150 -10.92 -11.90 -4.86
N ASP A 151 -9.72 -12.09 -4.33
CA ASP A 151 -8.76 -10.99 -4.11
C ASP A 151 -8.48 -10.24 -5.43
N ARG A 152 -8.23 -10.99 -6.52
CA ARG A 152 -8.04 -10.39 -7.85
C ARG A 152 -9.28 -9.66 -8.36
N PHE A 153 -10.48 -10.14 -8.05
CA PHE A 153 -11.71 -9.45 -8.42
C PHE A 153 -11.80 -8.08 -7.73
N ASP A 154 -11.52 -8.03 -6.42
CA ASP A 154 -11.52 -6.78 -5.65
C ASP A 154 -10.41 -5.82 -6.13
N GLU A 155 -9.22 -6.34 -6.46
CA GLU A 155 -8.16 -5.55 -7.10
C GLU A 155 -8.62 -4.88 -8.40
N LEU A 156 -9.30 -5.62 -9.28
CA LEU A 156 -9.79 -5.06 -10.55
C LEU A 156 -10.89 -4.02 -10.35
N ILE A 157 -11.71 -4.18 -9.31
CA ILE A 157 -12.72 -3.18 -8.96
C ILE A 157 -12.06 -1.86 -8.59
N GLU A 158 -10.99 -1.91 -7.81
CA GLU A 158 -10.24 -0.72 -7.42
C GLU A 158 -9.42 -0.14 -8.58
N GLU A 159 -8.67 -0.96 -9.31
CA GLU A 159 -7.80 -0.54 -10.43
C GLU A 159 -8.55 0.16 -11.56
N TYR A 160 -9.81 -0.23 -11.79
CA TYR A 160 -10.64 0.32 -12.87
C TYR A 160 -11.84 1.13 -12.37
N GLY A 161 -11.86 1.50 -11.09
CA GLY A 161 -12.93 2.31 -10.48
C GLY A 161 -14.34 1.75 -10.70
N LEU A 162 -14.47 0.42 -10.76
CA LEU A 162 -15.75 -0.25 -11.03
C LEU A 162 -16.68 -0.24 -9.81
N SER A 163 -16.20 0.25 -8.67
CA SER A 163 -16.97 0.32 -7.42
C SER A 163 -18.30 1.04 -7.63
N ILE A 164 -18.31 2.16 -8.36
CA ILE A 164 -19.53 2.93 -8.66
C ILE A 164 -20.53 2.11 -9.49
N ALA A 165 -20.05 1.36 -10.48
CA ALA A 165 -20.91 0.56 -11.36
C ALA A 165 -21.45 -0.71 -10.67
N LEU A 166 -20.72 -1.22 -9.67
CA LEU A 166 -21.04 -2.46 -8.97
C LEU A 166 -21.69 -2.21 -7.61
N ASP A 167 -21.73 -0.97 -7.12
CA ASP A 167 -22.27 -0.65 -5.81
C ASP A 167 -23.74 -1.08 -5.69
N GLY A 168 -24.05 -1.85 -4.65
CA GLY A 168 -25.37 -2.46 -4.43
C GLY A 168 -25.85 -3.46 -5.51
N ASN A 169 -25.06 -3.78 -6.54
CA ASN A 169 -25.46 -4.66 -7.63
C ASN A 169 -24.87 -6.07 -7.51
N ASP A 170 -25.29 -6.81 -6.49
CA ASP A 170 -24.80 -8.17 -6.22
C ASP A 170 -25.08 -9.14 -7.37
N LYS A 171 -26.16 -8.92 -8.13
CA LYS A 171 -26.48 -9.74 -9.31
C LYS A 171 -25.40 -9.61 -10.39
N LEU A 172 -24.94 -8.38 -10.65
CA LEU A 172 -23.87 -8.13 -11.62
C LEU A 172 -22.52 -8.67 -11.10
N LYS A 173 -22.21 -8.46 -9.82
CA LYS A 173 -21.00 -9.05 -9.21
C LYS A 173 -20.96 -10.57 -9.36
N CYS A 174 -22.04 -11.26 -8.98
CA CYS A 174 -22.18 -12.71 -9.12
C CYS A 174 -22.04 -13.16 -10.57
N LYS A 175 -22.63 -12.42 -11.53
CA LYS A 175 -22.48 -12.71 -12.96
C LYS A 175 -21.02 -12.62 -13.39
N LEU A 176 -20.34 -11.51 -13.11
CA LEU A 176 -18.94 -11.29 -13.50
C LEU A 176 -18.02 -12.35 -12.88
N LEU A 177 -18.23 -12.69 -11.61
CA LEU A 177 -17.46 -13.75 -10.94
C LEU A 177 -17.69 -15.11 -11.58
N THR A 178 -18.93 -15.45 -11.94
CA THR A 178 -19.27 -16.77 -12.50
C THR A 178 -18.82 -16.90 -13.95
N ASP A 179 -19.00 -15.86 -14.76
CA ASP A 179 -18.66 -15.85 -16.19
C ASP A 179 -17.14 -16.01 -16.42
N ASN A 180 -16.33 -15.51 -15.49
CA ASN A 180 -14.87 -15.54 -15.57
C ASN A 180 -14.23 -16.67 -14.72
N PHE A 181 -15.07 -17.46 -14.05
CA PHE A 181 -14.64 -18.63 -13.28
C PHE A 181 -14.23 -19.78 -14.19
N ALA A 182 -14.91 -19.93 -15.33
CA ALA A 182 -14.72 -21.05 -16.24
C ALA A 182 -13.44 -20.90 -17.08
N PRO A 183 -12.62 -21.95 -17.19
CA PRO A 183 -11.52 -21.92 -18.15
C PRO A 183 -12.08 -21.93 -19.58
N ALA A 184 -11.38 -21.26 -20.50
CA ALA A 184 -11.80 -21.02 -21.90
C ALA A 184 -12.12 -22.29 -22.73
N ASN A 185 -11.92 -23.48 -22.17
CA ASN A 185 -12.15 -24.79 -22.77
C ASN A 185 -13.43 -25.49 -22.32
N ALA A 186 -14.31 -24.84 -21.55
CA ALA A 186 -15.68 -25.31 -21.41
C ALA A 186 -16.50 -24.86 -22.63
N GLU A 187 -16.30 -25.52 -23.77
CA GLU A 187 -17.29 -25.47 -24.85
C GLU A 187 -18.65 -25.80 -24.22
N ARG A 188 -19.59 -24.85 -24.26
CA ARG A 188 -20.98 -25.13 -23.93
C ARG A 188 -21.56 -26.02 -25.03
N THR A 189 -21.23 -27.30 -25.01
CA THR A 189 -21.93 -28.32 -25.78
C THR A 189 -23.26 -28.61 -25.10
N SER A 190 -24.15 -27.62 -25.11
CA SER A 190 -25.59 -27.86 -24.95
C SER A 190 -26.16 -28.17 -26.34
N THR A 191 -25.86 -29.36 -26.84
CA THR A 191 -26.70 -30.01 -27.86
C THR A 191 -27.41 -31.15 -27.16
N ALA A 192 -28.68 -30.91 -26.87
CA ALA A 192 -29.61 -31.89 -26.36
C ALA A 192 -29.58 -33.16 -27.22
N LEU A 193 -29.27 -34.29 -26.60
CA LEU A 193 -29.54 -35.60 -27.18
C LEU A 193 -31.06 -35.83 -27.19
N PRO A 194 -31.68 -36.20 -28.33
CA PRO A 194 -33.03 -36.71 -28.29
C PRO A 194 -32.99 -38.11 -27.66
N GLY A 195 -33.88 -38.33 -26.68
CA GLY A 195 -34.06 -39.60 -25.99
C GLY A 195 -34.59 -40.73 -26.89
N PRO A 196 -34.66 -41.96 -26.34
CA PRO A 196 -34.68 -43.22 -27.07
C PRO A 196 -35.89 -43.44 -27.97
#